data_AF-A0A8S3GQ65-F1
#
_entry.id   AF-A0A8S3GQ65-F1
#
_cell.length_a   1.000
_cell.length_b   1.000
_cell.length_c   1.000
_cell.angle_alpha   90.00
_cell.angle_beta   90.00
_cell.angle_gamma   90.00
#
_symmetry.space_group_name_H-M   'P 1'
#
loop_
_entity.id
_entity.type
_entity.pdbx_description
1 polymer ?
#
loop_
_entity_poly.entity_id
_entity_poly.type
_entity_poly.pdbx_seq_one_letter_code
_entity_poly.pdbx_strand_id
1 'polypeptide(L)'
;METCCEEDPSVKTILDAINAQDYEGKPNLLSLGYILSKMKKFYYAEKCYNQLLKEMPDDHYAMVSCYQGFGTIAMEKQEYDVSLKWYQKALDADKAKLKPDDPIIASDYNTLADIHVKK
;
A
#
# COMPACT_ATOMS: atom_id res chain seq x y z
N MET A 1 8.25 0.11 -23.29
CA MET A 1 7.22 -0.88 -22.91
C MET A 1 6.16 -0.10 -22.18
N GLU A 2 5.15 0.31 -22.93
CA GLU A 2 4.09 1.21 -22.50
C GLU A 2 3.31 0.62 -21.32
N THR A 3 3.31 1.36 -20.22
CA THR A 3 2.58 1.03 -19.01
C THR A 3 1.10 1.26 -19.24
N CYS A 4 0.34 0.17 -19.29
CA CYS A 4 -1.14 0.06 -19.32
C CYS A 4 -1.90 0.85 -18.20
N CYS A 5 -1.21 1.73 -17.47
CA CYS A 5 -1.71 2.61 -16.42
C CYS A 5 -2.14 3.99 -16.94
N GLU A 6 -1.62 4.41 -18.10
CA GLU A 6 -1.82 5.76 -18.64
C GLU A 6 -3.11 5.93 -19.47
N GLU A 7 -3.81 4.83 -19.80
CA GLU A 7 -5.01 4.86 -20.64
C GLU A 7 -6.30 5.18 -19.86
N ASP A 8 -6.32 5.04 -18.52
CA ASP A 8 -7.43 5.53 -17.71
C ASP A 8 -7.23 7.04 -17.47
N PRO A 9 -8.07 7.92 -18.06
CA PRO A 9 -7.92 9.37 -17.94
C PRO A 9 -7.88 9.82 -16.49
N SER A 10 -8.62 9.12 -15.63
CA SER A 10 -8.71 9.44 -14.23
C SER A 10 -7.51 8.94 -13.41
N VAL A 11 -6.69 8.01 -13.93
CA VAL A 11 -5.36 7.69 -13.34
C VAL A 11 -4.33 8.72 -13.79
N LYS A 12 -4.37 9.12 -15.07
CA LYS A 12 -3.51 10.18 -15.63
C LYS A 12 -3.68 11.51 -14.90
N THR A 13 -4.92 11.94 -14.64
CA THR A 13 -5.18 13.18 -13.87
C THR A 13 -4.57 13.13 -12.47
N ILE A 14 -4.56 11.97 -11.80
CA ILE A 14 -3.98 11.83 -10.45
C ILE A 14 -2.45 11.88 -10.54
N LEU A 15 -1.85 11.21 -11.52
CA LEU A 15 -0.41 11.26 -11.80
C LEU A 15 0.05 12.71 -12.02
N ASP A 16 -0.65 13.44 -12.89
CA ASP A 16 -0.36 14.84 -13.18
C ASP A 16 -0.47 15.72 -11.92
N ALA A 17 -1.48 15.48 -11.07
CA ALA A 17 -1.66 16.21 -9.81
C ALA A 17 -0.58 15.92 -8.76
N ILE A 18 -0.09 14.69 -8.65
CA ILE A 18 1.00 14.31 -7.74
C ILE A 18 2.32 14.92 -8.23
N ASN A 19 2.60 14.82 -9.53
CA ASN A 19 3.81 15.39 -10.14
C ASN A 19 3.88 16.92 -10.00
N ALA A 20 2.72 17.60 -9.98
CA ALA A 20 2.64 19.04 -9.77
C ALA A 20 2.93 19.48 -8.31
N GLN A 21 2.91 18.56 -7.34
CA GLN A 21 3.14 18.84 -5.92
C GLN A 21 4.56 18.49 -5.43
N ASP A 22 5.30 17.64 -6.15
CA ASP A 22 6.67 17.27 -5.81
C ASP A 22 7.70 18.16 -6.51
N TYR A 23 8.56 18.83 -5.73
CA TYR A 23 9.63 19.70 -6.22
C TYR A 23 10.72 18.99 -7.05
N GLU A 24 10.70 17.65 -7.13
CA GLU A 24 11.62 16.84 -7.94
C GLU A 24 10.95 16.10 -9.12
N GLY A 25 9.64 16.26 -9.33
CA GLY A 25 8.94 15.76 -10.52
C GLY A 25 8.86 14.23 -10.67
N LYS A 26 9.08 13.44 -9.60
CA LYS A 26 8.83 12.00 -9.59
C LYS A 26 7.61 11.67 -8.73
N PRO A 27 6.59 10.97 -9.25
CA PRO A 27 5.42 10.63 -8.46
C PRO A 27 5.80 9.65 -7.35
N ASN A 28 5.50 9.99 -6.10
CA ASN A 28 5.57 9.03 -5.01
C ASN A 28 4.54 7.91 -5.24
N LEU A 29 5.02 6.75 -5.72
CA LEU A 29 4.20 5.58 -6.05
C LEU A 29 3.36 5.09 -4.85
N LEU A 30 3.85 5.30 -3.62
CA LEU A 30 3.12 4.93 -2.40
C LEU A 30 1.87 5.80 -2.24
N SER A 31 2.04 7.12 -2.37
CA SER A 31 0.95 8.10 -2.28
C SER A 31 -0.07 7.88 -3.41
N LEU A 32 0.39 7.64 -4.63
CA LEU A 32 -0.47 7.31 -5.76
C LEU A 32 -1.27 6.02 -5.50
N GLY A 33 -0.61 4.96 -5.04
CA GLY A 33 -1.27 3.70 -4.71
C GLY A 33 -2.35 3.89 -3.64
N TYR A 34 -2.07 4.68 -2.60
CA TYR A 34 -3.03 5.00 -1.55
C TYR A 34 -4.27 5.74 -2.09
N ILE A 35 -4.08 6.78 -2.90
CA ILE A 35 -5.18 7.55 -3.51
C ILE A 35 -6.03 6.65 -4.41
N LEU A 36 -5.39 5.84 -5.26
CA LEU A 36 -6.08 4.89 -6.14
C LEU A 36 -6.89 3.86 -5.34
N SER A 37 -6.36 3.37 -4.21
CA SER A 37 -7.09 2.48 -3.31
C SER A 37 -8.34 3.16 -2.74
N LYS A 38 -8.24 4.43 -2.29
CA LYS A 38 -9.41 5.19 -1.80
C LYS A 38 -10.46 5.44 -2.88
N MET A 39 -10.03 5.55 -4.13
CA MET A 39 -10.91 5.66 -5.29
C MET A 39 -11.46 4.31 -5.78
N LYS A 40 -11.17 3.21 -5.08
CA LYS A 40 -11.56 1.83 -5.44
C LYS A 40 -10.99 1.36 -6.78
N LYS A 41 -9.92 2.00 -7.26
CA LYS A 41 -9.16 1.59 -8.43
C LYS A 41 -8.07 0.58 -8.07
N PHE A 42 -8.52 -0.54 -7.52
CA PHE A 42 -7.64 -1.50 -6.87
C PHE A 42 -6.55 -2.05 -7.78
N TYR A 43 -6.87 -2.36 -9.04
CA TYR A 43 -5.88 -2.85 -10.00
C TYR A 43 -4.67 -1.90 -10.16
N TYR A 44 -4.93 -0.60 -10.28
CA TYR A 44 -3.86 0.39 -10.44
C TYR A 44 -3.09 0.60 -9.13
N ALA A 45 -3.79 0.62 -7.99
CA ALA A 45 -3.14 0.70 -6.68
C ALA A 45 -2.20 -0.49 -6.42
N GLU A 46 -2.67 -1.71 -6.68
CA GLU A 46 -1.88 -2.94 -6.57
C GLU A 46 -0.66 -2.90 -7.51
N LYS A 47 -0.80 -2.33 -8.71
CA LYS A 47 0.34 -2.11 -9.63
C LYS A 47 1.37 -1.15 -9.03
N CYS A 48 0.95 -0.03 -8.45
CA CYS A 48 1.85 0.94 -7.81
C CYS A 48 2.64 0.28 -6.66
N TYR A 49 1.97 -0.46 -5.78
CA TYR A 49 2.63 -1.15 -4.67
C TYR A 49 3.61 -2.23 -5.15
N ASN A 50 3.22 -3.01 -6.16
CA ASN A 50 4.13 -4.01 -6.76
C ASN A 50 5.36 -3.38 -7.42
N GLN A 51 5.20 -2.23 -8.07
CA GLN A 51 6.31 -1.51 -8.68
C GLN A 51 7.25 -0.96 -7.60
N LEU A 52 6.70 -0.34 -6.55
CA LEU A 52 7.49 0.20 -5.45
C LEU A 52 8.29 -0.89 -4.72
N LEU A 53 7.70 -2.07 -4.49
CA LEU A 53 8.41 -3.22 -3.92
C LEU A 53 9.57 -3.73 -4.80
N LYS A 54 9.52 -3.53 -6.12
CA LYS A 54 10.60 -3.90 -7.04
C LYS A 54 11.69 -2.83 -7.11
N GLU A 55 11.31 -1.57 -7.03
CA GLU A 55 12.24 -0.43 -7.12
C GLU A 55 13.01 -0.21 -5.82
N MET A 56 12.38 -0.49 -4.67
CA MET A 56 12.95 -0.24 -3.34
C MET A 56 12.80 -1.47 -2.43
N PRO A 57 13.41 -2.61 -2.78
CA PRO A 57 13.24 -3.86 -2.03
C PRO A 57 13.80 -3.79 -0.60
N ASP A 58 14.80 -2.93 -0.35
CA ASP A 58 15.46 -2.79 0.95
C ASP A 58 14.88 -1.64 1.80
N ASP A 59 13.92 -0.86 1.24
CA ASP A 59 13.25 0.19 1.99
C ASP A 59 12.13 -0.41 2.83
N HIS A 60 12.44 -0.61 4.12
CA HIS A 60 11.50 -1.15 5.10
C HIS A 60 10.20 -0.35 5.18
N TYR A 61 10.26 0.98 5.14
CA TYR A 61 9.06 1.81 5.26
C TYR A 61 8.16 1.63 4.03
N ALA A 62 8.73 1.69 2.83
CA ALA A 62 8.01 1.47 1.59
C ALA A 62 7.42 0.05 1.54
N MET A 63 8.20 -0.96 1.95
CA MET A 63 7.78 -2.36 1.97
C MET A 63 6.57 -2.60 2.88
N VAL A 64 6.65 -2.15 4.14
CA VAL A 64 5.56 -2.28 5.12
C VAL A 64 4.31 -1.55 4.64
N SER A 65 4.46 -0.32 4.15
CA SER A 65 3.35 0.47 3.64
C SER A 65 2.66 -0.19 2.43
N CYS A 66 3.44 -0.82 1.53
CA CYS A 66 2.89 -1.62 0.44
C CYS A 66 2.10 -2.84 0.93
N TYR A 67 2.61 -3.58 1.92
CA TYR A 67 1.89 -4.72 2.51
C TYR A 67 0.57 -4.29 3.16
N GLN A 68 0.59 -3.20 3.94
CA GLN A 68 -0.63 -2.64 4.51
C GLN A 68 -1.61 -2.15 3.43
N GLY A 69 -1.09 -1.59 2.33
CA GLY A 69 -1.87 -1.20 1.15
C GLY A 69 -2.59 -2.39 0.51
N PHE A 70 -1.89 -3.50 0.26
CA PHE A 70 -2.53 -4.74 -0.21
C PHE A 70 -3.57 -5.28 0.78
N GLY A 71 -3.25 -5.25 2.08
CA GLY A 71 -4.16 -5.65 3.14
C GLY A 71 -5.45 -4.82 3.15
N THR A 72 -5.34 -3.51 3.01
CA THR A 72 -6.47 -2.58 2.93
C THR A 72 -7.34 -2.86 1.71
N ILE A 73 -6.73 -3.05 0.54
CA ILE A 73 -7.46 -3.39 -0.69
C ILE A 73 -8.25 -4.70 -0.52
N ALA A 74 -7.64 -5.71 0.09
CA ALA A 74 -8.32 -6.97 0.39
C ALA A 74 -9.49 -6.78 1.38
N MET A 75 -9.38 -5.92 2.40
CA MET A 75 -10.51 -5.59 3.28
C MET A 75 -11.67 -4.94 2.50
N GLU A 76 -11.36 -3.99 1.61
CA GLU A 76 -12.37 -3.32 0.79
C GLU A 76 -13.07 -4.28 -0.18
N LYS A 77 -12.36 -5.32 -0.64
CA LYS A 77 -12.89 -6.44 -1.43
C LYS A 77 -13.62 -7.50 -0.59
N GLN A 78 -13.66 -7.36 0.75
CA GLN A 78 -14.17 -8.36 1.70
C GLN A 78 -13.42 -9.70 1.67
N GLU A 79 -12.17 -9.69 1.19
CA GLU A 79 -11.27 -10.84 1.16
C GLU A 79 -10.46 -10.91 2.46
N TYR A 80 -11.14 -11.10 3.60
CA TYR A 80 -10.53 -10.95 4.92
C TYR A 80 -9.33 -11.89 5.16
N ASP A 81 -9.37 -13.12 4.65
CA ASP A 81 -8.23 -14.05 4.75
C ASP A 81 -7.00 -13.59 3.97
N VAL A 82 -7.20 -12.91 2.84
CA VAL A 82 -6.11 -12.31 2.06
C VAL A 82 -5.57 -11.09 2.80
N SER A 83 -6.45 -10.28 3.38
CA SER A 83 -6.07 -9.13 4.18
C SER A 83 -5.20 -9.51 5.38
N LEU A 84 -5.62 -10.53 6.15
CA LEU A 84 -4.86 -11.06 7.29
C LEU A 84 -3.44 -11.48 6.87
N LYS A 85 -3.29 -12.16 5.73
CA LYS A 85 -1.97 -12.58 5.22
C LYS A 85 -1.07 -11.38 4.92
N TRP A 86 -1.61 -10.29 4.39
CA TRP A 86 -0.84 -9.09 4.09
C TRP A 86 -0.45 -8.30 5.33
N TYR A 87 -1.39 -8.09 6.26
CA TYR A 87 -1.07 -7.42 7.52
C TYR A 87 -0.15 -8.25 8.43
N GLN A 88 -0.22 -9.59 8.37
CA GLN A 88 0.75 -10.43 9.06
C GLN A 88 2.17 -10.24 8.51
N LYS A 89 2.33 -10.11 7.18
CA LYS A 89 3.63 -9.80 6.58
C LYS A 89 4.16 -8.43 7.00
N ALA A 90 3.29 -7.42 7.10
CA ALA A 90 3.66 -6.09 7.60
C ALA A 90 4.17 -6.19 9.05
N LEU A 91 3.40 -6.84 9.93
CA LEU A 91 3.76 -7.06 11.32
C LEU A 91 5.08 -7.82 11.48
N ASP A 92 5.31 -8.86 10.68
CA ASP A 92 6.55 -9.64 10.74
C ASP A 92 7.77 -8.80 10.32
N ALA A 93 7.59 -7.94 9.30
CA ALA A 93 8.64 -7.00 8.86
C ALA A 93 8.93 -5.93 9.92
N ASP A 94 7.90 -5.38 10.57
CA ASP A 94 8.07 -4.40 11.65
C ASP A 94 8.71 -5.02 12.88
N LYS A 95 8.31 -6.22 13.31
CA LYS A 95 8.97 -6.95 14.40
C LYS A 95 10.43 -7.27 14.14
N ALA A 96 10.84 -7.41 12.88
CA ALA A 96 12.22 -7.69 12.53
C ALA A 96 13.13 -6.45 12.70
N LYS A 97 12.58 -5.23 12.68
CA LYS A 97 13.36 -3.98 12.68
C LYS A 97 13.12 -3.10 13.91
N LEU A 98 11.90 -3.11 14.44
CA LEU A 98 11.47 -2.25 15.53
C LEU A 98 11.61 -2.96 16.88
N LYS A 99 11.56 -2.17 17.96
CA LYS A 99 11.53 -2.73 19.31
C LYS A 99 10.14 -3.29 19.61
N PRO A 100 10.01 -4.34 20.46
CA PRO A 100 8.71 -4.92 20.78
C PRO A 100 7.67 -3.96 21.37
N ASP A 101 8.12 -2.86 21.99
CA ASP A 101 7.29 -1.80 22.58
C ASP A 101 6.99 -0.64 21.62
N ASP A 102 7.40 -0.76 20.36
CA ASP A 102 7.13 0.25 19.35
C ASP A 102 5.62 0.38 19.07
N PRO A 103 5.05 1.60 19.11
CA PRO A 103 3.63 1.82 18.83
C PRO A 103 3.15 1.31 17.47
N ILE A 104 4.03 1.21 16.46
CA ILE A 104 3.68 0.66 15.14
C ILE A 104 3.26 -0.80 15.25
N ILE A 105 3.98 -1.61 16.04
CA ILE A 105 3.65 -3.02 16.29
C ILE A 105 2.26 -3.13 16.94
N ALA A 106 1.92 -2.23 17.87
CA ALA A 106 0.60 -2.19 18.49
C ALA A 106 -0.50 -1.83 17.47
N SER A 107 -0.21 -0.90 16.55
CA SER A 107 -1.13 -0.51 15.47
C SER A 107 -1.43 -1.68 14.51
N ASP A 108 -0.41 -2.47 14.17
CA ASP A 108 -0.59 -3.66 13.33
C ASP A 108 -1.48 -4.71 14.00
N TYR A 109 -1.27 -4.97 15.30
CA TYR A 109 -2.14 -5.88 16.05
C TYR A 109 -3.59 -5.39 16.10
N ASN A 110 -3.81 -4.09 16.31
CA ASN A 110 -5.15 -3.51 16.29
C ASN A 110 -5.82 -3.72 14.91
N THR A 111 -5.07 -3.53 13.83
CA THR A 111 -5.59 -3.73 12.47
C THR A 111 -5.93 -5.21 12.22
N LEU A 112 -5.09 -6.14 12.65
CA LEU A 112 -5.38 -7.57 12.57
C LEU A 112 -6.62 -7.95 13.38
N ALA A 113 -6.78 -7.40 14.59
CA ALA A 113 -7.97 -7.60 15.41
C ALA A 113 -9.24 -7.07 14.72
N ASP A 114 -9.17 -5.87 14.12
CA ASP A 114 -10.27 -5.28 13.35
C ASP A 114 -10.67 -6.16 12.16
N ILE A 115 -9.69 -6.76 11.46
CA ILE A 115 -9.97 -7.68 10.36
C ILE A 115 -10.67 -8.94 10.87
N HIS A 116 -10.21 -9.51 11.99
CA HIS A 116 -10.84 -10.68 12.59
C HIS A 116 -12.29 -10.42 13.04
N VAL A 117 -12.60 -9.22 13.54
CA VAL A 117 -13.97 -8.84 13.92
C VAL A 117 -14.88 -8.72 12.70
N LYS A 118 -14.34 -8.31 11.54
CA LYS A 118 -15.10 -8.12 10.30
C LYS A 118 -15.27 -9.39 9.47
N LYS A 119 -14.46 -10.42 9.72
CA LYS A 119 -14.48 -11.71 9.03
C LYS A 119 -15.67 -12.57 9.47
#